data_AF-A0A9Q3E5H1-F1
#
_entry.id   AF-A0A9Q3E5H1-F1
#
_cell.length_a   1.000
_cell.length_b   1.000
_cell.length_c   1.000
_cell.angle_alpha   90.00
_cell.angle_beta   90.00
_cell.angle_gamma   90.00
#
_symmetry.space_group_name_H-M   'P 1'
#
loop_
_entity.id
_entity.type
_entity.pdbx_description
1 polymer ?
#
loop_
_entity_poly.entity_id
_entity_poly.type
_entity_poly.pdbx_seq_one_letter_code
_entity_poly.pdbx_strand_id
1 'polypeptide(L)'
;MCGIYLHNNNDRYFTIGDNKHQKFAFLPLKRQITVSKVSTVSLELEEFKSEQINDTEISLHLTDKKKSELSSLLYYQKEAFSSDKEPLGAVFGHEVEIILNIERPYPPLFKRPSYPEIPKSREALEIHIKELPDLGLIRKVGHNEDVEITTPVIVAWNNGKSRMVVDLRALRAYTVPDRYPIPKIQISLAQISQEVYISTKDSLK
;
A
#
# COMPACT_ATOMS: atom_id res chain seq x y z
N MET A 1 -16.26 21.28 -9.88
CA MET A 1 -15.57 20.01 -10.21
C MET A 1 -15.34 19.26 -8.91
N CYS A 2 -16.22 18.30 -8.66
CA CYS A 2 -16.25 17.53 -7.43
C CYS A 2 -15.21 16.40 -7.50
N GLY A 3 -14.34 16.25 -6.49
CA GLY A 3 -13.25 15.28 -6.49
C GLY A 3 -13.00 14.64 -5.13
N ILE A 4 -12.22 13.57 -5.08
CA ILE A 4 -11.69 12.99 -3.84
C ILE A 4 -10.23 13.41 -3.73
N TYR A 5 -9.88 14.11 -2.66
CA TYR A 5 -8.53 14.61 -2.44
C TYR A 5 -7.91 13.88 -1.26
N LEU A 6 -6.77 13.22 -1.47
CA LEU A 6 -5.99 12.57 -0.43
C LEU A 6 -4.81 13.47 -0.08
N HIS A 7 -4.75 13.90 1.17
CA HIS A 7 -3.66 14.72 1.71
C HIS A 7 -2.75 13.87 2.59
N ASN A 8 -1.45 13.89 2.28
CA ASN A 8 -0.45 13.03 2.91
C ASN A 8 0.69 13.86 3.53
N ASN A 9 0.31 14.84 4.35
CA ASN A 9 1.22 15.70 5.12
C ASN A 9 1.37 15.17 6.57
N ASN A 10 1.77 16.02 7.53
CA ASN A 10 1.94 15.66 8.94
C ASN A 10 0.74 14.89 9.52
N ASP A 11 -0.48 15.22 9.07
CA ASP A 11 -1.71 14.47 9.32
C ASP A 11 -2.26 13.91 8.01
N ARG A 12 -2.50 12.60 7.96
CA ARG A 12 -3.10 11.91 6.81
C ARG A 12 -4.62 12.07 6.86
N TYR A 13 -5.22 12.72 5.86
CA TYR A 13 -6.67 12.82 5.74
C TYR A 13 -7.12 12.87 4.28
N PHE A 14 -8.40 12.60 4.03
CA PHE A 14 -9.01 12.83 2.73
C PHE A 14 -10.21 13.78 2.82
N THR A 15 -10.55 14.43 1.71
CA THR A 15 -11.75 15.24 1.56
C THR A 15 -12.56 14.74 0.36
N ILE A 16 -13.88 14.91 0.40
CA ILE A 16 -14.78 14.46 -0.67
C ILE A 16 -15.64 15.65 -1.13
N GLY A 17 -15.53 15.95 -2.41
CA GLY A 17 -16.23 17.03 -3.10
C GLY A 17 -15.62 18.41 -2.86
N ASP A 18 -16.42 19.45 -3.10
CA ASP A 18 -15.94 20.83 -3.10
C ASP A 18 -15.71 21.40 -1.68
N ASN A 19 -16.22 20.71 -0.65
CA ASN A 19 -16.10 21.15 0.74
C ASN A 19 -14.76 20.73 1.37
N LYS A 20 -13.73 21.55 1.15
CA LYS A 20 -12.37 21.35 1.71
C LYS A 20 -12.31 21.38 3.25
N HIS A 21 -13.39 21.76 3.93
CA HIS A 21 -13.46 21.82 5.40
C HIS A 21 -13.80 20.47 6.04
N GLN A 22 -14.51 19.58 5.34
CA GLN A 22 -14.84 18.26 5.87
C GLN A 22 -13.68 17.29 5.62
N LYS A 23 -12.88 17.08 6.67
CA LYS A 23 -11.69 16.23 6.64
C LYS A 23 -11.98 14.90 7.31
N PHE A 24 -11.56 13.82 6.65
CA PHE A 24 -11.65 12.46 7.17
C PHE A 24 -10.24 11.94 7.43
N ALA A 25 -9.84 11.89 8.70
CA ALA A 25 -8.52 11.41 9.08
C ALA A 25 -8.37 9.90 8.83
N PHE A 26 -7.18 9.49 8.39
CA PHE A 26 -6.76 8.10 8.46
C PHE A 26 -6.33 7.75 9.89
N LEU A 27 -6.32 6.45 10.21
CA LEU A 27 -5.71 6.00 11.46
C LEU A 27 -4.21 6.35 11.44
N PRO A 28 -3.65 6.83 12.56
CA PRO A 28 -2.23 7.13 12.64
C PRO A 28 -1.42 5.85 12.39
N LEU A 29 -0.48 5.91 11.44
CA LEU A 29 0.53 4.86 11.29
C LEU A 29 1.34 4.81 12.58
N LYS A 30 1.41 3.63 13.22
CA LYS A 30 2.32 3.41 14.34
C LYS A 30 3.74 3.48 13.79
N ARG A 31 4.43 4.61 13.99
CA ARG A 31 5.87 4.72 13.77
C ARG A 31 6.60 4.32 15.04
N GLN A 32 7.43 3.28 14.99
CA GLN A 32 8.48 3.10 15.97
C GLN A 32 9.77 3.70 15.43
N ILE A 33 10.16 4.87 15.96
CA ILE A 33 11.51 5.41 15.75
C ILE A 33 12.39 4.77 16.82
N THR A 34 13.25 3.83 16.44
CA THR A 34 14.17 3.20 17.39
C THR A 34 15.55 3.83 17.25
N VAL A 35 15.89 4.76 18.15
CA VAL A 35 17.26 5.28 18.31
C VAL A 35 17.99 4.36 19.29
N SER A 36 18.75 3.39 18.78
CA SER A 36 19.53 2.45 19.61
C SER A 36 20.95 2.96 19.87
N LYS A 37 21.43 2.81 21.11
CA LYS A 37 22.83 3.07 21.52
C LYS A 37 23.78 1.99 20.96
N VAL A 38 25.05 2.34 20.75
CA VAL A 38 26.10 1.56 20.05
C VAL A 38 26.31 0.12 20.55
N SER A 39 26.08 -0.17 21.83
CA SER A 39 26.21 -1.55 22.37
C SER A 39 25.07 -2.47 21.95
N THR A 40 23.89 -1.92 21.68
CA THR A 40 22.67 -2.66 21.28
C THR A 40 22.74 -3.11 19.81
N VAL A 41 23.46 -2.36 18.96
CA VAL A 41 23.52 -2.56 17.50
C VAL A 41 24.08 -3.93 17.10
N SER A 42 25.04 -4.46 17.85
CA SER A 42 25.66 -5.76 17.53
C SER A 42 24.70 -6.95 17.74
N LEU A 43 23.86 -6.88 18.77
CA LEU A 43 22.84 -7.90 19.04
C LEU A 43 21.67 -7.79 18.05
N GLU A 44 21.23 -6.57 17.73
CA GLU A 44 20.19 -6.30 16.74
C GLU A 44 20.59 -6.78 15.33
N LEU A 45 21.87 -6.68 14.97
CA LEU A 45 22.38 -7.16 13.69
C LEU A 45 22.36 -8.69 13.59
N GLU A 46 22.71 -9.39 14.66
CA GLU A 46 22.66 -10.86 14.69
C GLU A 46 21.21 -11.38 14.68
N GLU A 47 20.31 -10.71 15.40
CA GLU A 47 18.87 -10.98 15.34
C GLU A 47 18.34 -10.78 13.91
N PHE A 48 18.65 -9.64 13.28
CA PHE A 48 18.28 -9.35 11.89
C PHE A 48 18.81 -10.39 10.89
N LYS A 49 20.06 -10.82 11.05
CA LYS A 49 20.63 -11.89 10.22
C LYS A 49 19.82 -13.18 10.34
N SER A 50 19.49 -13.55 11.57
CA SER A 50 18.75 -14.78 11.85
C SER A 50 17.31 -14.76 11.36
N GLU A 51 16.62 -13.61 11.47
CA GLU A 51 15.22 -13.46 11.09
C GLU A 51 15.04 -13.23 9.58
N GLN A 52 15.90 -12.44 8.94
CA GLN A 52 15.63 -11.92 7.59
C GLN A 52 16.66 -12.33 6.53
N ILE A 53 17.93 -12.55 6.88
CA ILE A 53 18.98 -12.84 5.90
C ILE A 53 19.09 -14.33 5.63
N ASN A 54 18.97 -15.18 6.65
CA ASN A 54 19.15 -16.63 6.49
C ASN A 54 18.15 -17.25 5.51
N ASP A 55 16.96 -16.68 5.39
CA ASP A 55 15.93 -17.13 4.46
C ASP A 55 16.06 -16.51 3.05
N THR A 56 17.08 -15.67 2.82
CA THR A 56 17.33 -15.03 1.52
C THR A 56 18.30 -15.82 0.64
N GLU A 57 18.00 -15.86 -0.66
CA GLU A 57 18.89 -16.47 -1.65
C GLU A 57 20.07 -15.53 -1.96
N ILE A 58 21.16 -15.68 -1.22
CA ILE A 58 22.42 -14.97 -1.49
C ILE A 58 23.32 -15.82 -2.38
N SER A 59 23.90 -15.20 -3.41
CA SER A 59 24.80 -15.87 -4.35
C SER A 59 25.97 -16.57 -3.65
N LEU A 60 26.21 -17.83 -4.06
CA LEU A 60 27.31 -18.66 -3.55
C LEU A 60 28.70 -18.12 -3.95
N HIS A 61 28.77 -17.23 -4.95
CA HIS A 61 30.03 -16.63 -5.41
C HIS A 61 30.56 -15.51 -4.51
N LEU A 62 29.79 -15.09 -3.49
CA LEU A 62 30.22 -14.11 -2.51
C LEU A 62 31.13 -14.77 -1.46
N THR A 63 32.30 -14.16 -1.22
CA THR A 63 33.18 -14.54 -0.10
C THR A 63 32.55 -14.18 1.24
N ASP A 64 32.96 -14.83 2.32
CA ASP A 64 32.40 -14.57 3.66
C ASP A 64 32.54 -13.12 4.10
N LYS A 65 33.65 -12.47 3.71
CA LYS A 65 33.84 -11.03 3.92
C LYS A 65 32.77 -10.20 3.21
N LYS A 66 32.49 -10.48 1.93
CA LYS A 66 31.46 -9.77 1.15
C LYS A 66 30.05 -10.04 1.69
N LYS A 67 29.78 -11.26 2.16
CA LYS A 67 28.51 -11.60 2.81
C LYS A 67 28.32 -10.77 4.08
N SER A 68 29.35 -10.66 4.91
CA SER A 68 29.31 -9.84 6.12
C SER A 68 29.09 -8.35 5.83
N GLU A 69 29.78 -7.81 4.82
CA GLU A 69 29.57 -6.44 4.33
C GLU A 69 28.14 -6.23 3.82
N LEU A 70 27.60 -7.18 3.04
CA LEU A 70 26.23 -7.14 2.55
C LEU A 70 25.20 -7.18 3.69
N SER A 71 25.37 -8.07 4.66
CA SER A 71 24.47 -8.14 5.83
C SER A 71 24.45 -6.82 6.60
N SER A 72 25.61 -6.19 6.75
CA SER A 72 25.74 -4.91 7.45
C SER A 72 25.04 -3.78 6.68
N LEU A 73 25.17 -3.77 5.34
CA LEU A 73 24.48 -2.83 4.46
C LEU A 73 22.95 -3.02 4.50
N LEU A 74 22.47 -4.25 4.42
CA LEU A 74 21.04 -4.57 4.49
C LEU A 74 20.45 -4.17 5.84
N TYR A 75 21.17 -4.41 6.93
CA TYR A 75 20.77 -3.96 8.26
C TYR A 75 20.67 -2.44 8.34
N TYR A 76 21.66 -1.72 7.81
CA TYR A 76 21.65 -0.26 7.79
C TYR A 76 20.49 0.30 6.95
N GLN A 77 20.09 -0.42 5.90
CA GLN A 77 18.98 -0.05 5.01
C GLN A 77 17.68 -0.81 5.31
N LYS A 78 17.53 -1.39 6.51
CA LYS A 78 16.40 -2.28 6.85
C LYS A 78 15.03 -1.62 6.67
N GLU A 79 14.95 -0.31 6.91
CA GLU A 79 13.71 0.48 6.74
C GLU A 79 13.26 0.62 5.28
N ALA A 80 14.16 0.38 4.30
CA ALA A 80 13.84 0.41 2.88
C ALA A 80 13.14 -0.88 2.40
N PHE A 81 13.11 -1.93 3.22
CA PHE A 81 12.49 -3.22 2.91
C PHE A 81 11.23 -3.43 3.75
N SER A 82 10.21 -4.04 3.14
CA SER A 82 9.02 -4.47 3.86
C SER A 82 9.35 -5.67 4.76
N SER A 83 8.80 -5.70 5.97
CA SER A 83 8.92 -6.84 6.89
C SER A 83 7.53 -7.37 7.27
N ASP A 84 7.47 -8.56 7.87
CA ASP A 84 6.19 -9.11 8.37
C ASP A 84 5.53 -8.20 9.43
N LYS A 85 6.35 -7.50 10.22
CA LYS A 85 5.91 -6.57 11.27
C LYS A 85 5.46 -5.23 10.70
N GLU A 86 6.14 -4.75 9.65
CA GLU A 86 5.87 -3.49 8.97
C GLU A 86 5.83 -3.70 7.44
N PRO A 87 4.73 -4.26 6.91
CA PRO A 87 4.64 -4.58 5.49
C PRO A 87 4.35 -3.34 4.62
N LEU A 88 3.90 -2.25 5.22
CA LEU A 88 3.36 -1.09 4.50
C LEU A 88 4.26 0.14 4.68
N GLY A 89 4.69 0.70 3.54
CA GLY A 89 5.32 2.02 3.48
C GLY A 89 4.30 3.16 3.39
N ALA A 90 4.76 4.39 3.63
CA ALA A 90 3.97 5.60 3.41
C ALA A 90 4.80 6.67 2.68
N VAL A 91 4.21 7.27 1.65
CA VAL A 91 4.84 8.33 0.85
C VAL A 91 4.37 9.69 1.36
N PHE A 92 5.26 10.52 1.90
CA PHE A 92 4.88 11.83 2.45
C PHE A 92 5.02 12.95 1.41
N GLY A 93 4.16 13.96 1.48
CA GLY A 93 4.24 15.16 0.63
C GLY A 93 3.69 15.00 -0.79
N HIS A 94 3.11 13.85 -1.11
CA HIS A 94 2.44 13.61 -2.38
C HIS A 94 0.92 13.47 -2.15
N GLU A 95 0.17 14.41 -2.71
CA GLU A 95 -1.30 14.40 -2.67
C GLU A 95 -1.84 13.67 -3.91
N VAL A 96 -2.96 12.95 -3.74
CA VAL A 96 -3.64 12.27 -4.85
C VAL A 96 -5.00 12.90 -5.03
N GLU A 97 -5.27 13.37 -6.25
CA GLU A 97 -6.55 13.93 -6.64
C GLU A 97 -7.27 12.99 -7.61
N ILE A 98 -8.48 12.59 -7.24
CA ILE A 98 -9.39 11.83 -8.11
C ILE A 98 -10.51 12.76 -8.54
N ILE A 99 -10.45 13.22 -9.79
CA ILE A 99 -11.44 14.13 -10.37
C ILE A 99 -12.59 13.33 -10.96
N LEU A 100 -13.83 13.69 -10.62
CA LEU A 100 -15.03 13.13 -11.24
C LEU A 100 -15.53 14.04 -12.37
N ASN A 101 -16.06 13.44 -13.43
CA ASN A 101 -16.70 14.16 -14.55
C ASN A 101 -18.20 14.46 -14.29
N ILE A 102 -18.65 14.29 -13.06
CA ILE A 102 -20.02 14.51 -12.60
C ILE A 102 -20.02 15.36 -11.33
N GLU A 103 -21.15 16.00 -11.07
CA GLU A 103 -21.38 16.78 -9.85
C GLU A 103 -22.52 16.17 -9.03
N ARG A 104 -22.68 16.65 -7.80
CA ARG A 104 -23.76 16.19 -6.91
C ARG A 104 -25.12 16.70 -7.45
N PRO A 105 -26.21 15.92 -7.29
CA PRO A 105 -26.28 14.61 -6.64
C PRO A 105 -25.71 13.48 -7.52
N TYR A 106 -24.98 12.55 -6.90
CA TYR A 106 -24.41 11.41 -7.62
C TYR A 106 -25.47 10.42 -8.10
N PRO A 107 -25.20 9.69 -9.21
CA PRO A 107 -26.15 8.73 -9.77
C PRO A 107 -26.40 7.57 -8.79
N PRO A 108 -27.58 6.92 -8.85
CA PRO A 108 -27.89 5.75 -8.01
C PRO A 108 -26.88 4.60 -8.12
N LEU A 109 -26.16 4.51 -9.24
CA LEU A 109 -25.09 3.55 -9.46
C LEU A 109 -23.90 3.72 -8.49
N PHE A 110 -23.81 4.85 -7.78
CA PHE A 110 -22.83 5.05 -6.71
C PHE A 110 -23.31 4.53 -5.36
N LYS A 111 -24.57 4.10 -5.21
CA LYS A 111 -25.12 3.54 -3.96
C LYS A 111 -25.42 2.06 -4.11
N ARG A 112 -24.40 1.28 -4.49
CA ARG A 112 -24.58 -0.16 -4.74
C ARG A 112 -24.57 -0.93 -3.42
N PRO A 113 -25.51 -1.88 -3.22
CA PRO A 113 -25.49 -2.77 -2.07
C PRO A 113 -24.34 -3.79 -2.22
N SER A 114 -23.96 -4.42 -1.10
CA SER A 114 -23.05 -5.57 -1.14
C SER A 114 -23.64 -6.71 -1.95
N TYR A 115 -22.77 -7.47 -2.61
CA TYR A 115 -23.20 -8.68 -3.28
C TYR A 115 -23.56 -9.77 -2.25
N PRO A 116 -24.53 -10.65 -2.53
CA PRO A 116 -24.74 -11.85 -1.74
C PRO A 116 -23.48 -12.72 -1.76
N GLU A 117 -23.02 -13.13 -0.58
CA GLU A 117 -21.80 -13.92 -0.44
C GLU A 117 -22.06 -15.35 0.06
N ILE A 118 -21.30 -16.29 -0.49
CA ILE A 118 -21.27 -17.68 -0.04
C ILE A 118 -20.53 -17.73 1.31
N PRO A 119 -20.88 -18.62 2.27
CA PRO A 119 -20.28 -18.66 3.60
C PRO A 119 -18.75 -18.61 3.62
N LYS A 120 -18.08 -19.38 2.77
CA LYS A 120 -16.61 -19.38 2.65
C LYS A 120 -16.04 -18.01 2.25
N SER A 121 -16.72 -17.28 1.37
CA SER A 121 -16.28 -15.94 0.96
C SER A 121 -16.53 -14.92 2.06
N ARG A 122 -17.65 -15.05 2.78
CA ARG A 122 -17.97 -14.21 3.93
C ARG A 122 -16.93 -14.35 5.04
N GLU A 123 -16.54 -15.58 5.38
CA GLU A 123 -15.48 -15.84 6.37
C GLU A 123 -14.15 -15.20 5.97
N ALA A 124 -13.76 -15.37 4.71
CA ALA A 124 -12.56 -14.74 4.16
C ALA A 124 -12.64 -13.20 4.20
N LEU A 125 -13.80 -12.63 3.86
CA LEU A 125 -14.03 -11.19 3.91
C LEU A 125 -13.95 -10.66 5.35
N GLU A 126 -14.53 -11.37 6.32
CA GLU A 126 -14.48 -11.00 7.73
C GLU A 126 -13.04 -10.96 8.29
N ILE A 127 -12.15 -11.84 7.80
CA ILE A 127 -10.72 -11.80 8.14
C ILE A 127 -10.09 -10.52 7.60
N HIS A 128 -10.22 -10.26 6.29
CA HIS A 128 -9.66 -9.06 5.65
C HIS A 128 -10.18 -7.75 6.27
N ILE A 129 -11.49 -7.67 6.58
CA ILE A 129 -12.10 -6.48 7.21
C ILE A 129 -11.58 -6.25 8.63
N LYS A 130 -11.12 -7.28 9.34
CA LYS A 130 -10.51 -7.13 10.67
C LYS A 130 -9.06 -6.67 10.59
N GLU A 131 -8.30 -7.17 9.63
CA GLU A 131 -6.86 -6.86 9.47
C GLU A 131 -6.61 -5.44 8.91
N LEU A 132 -7.41 -5.01 7.93
CA LEU A 132 -7.20 -3.73 7.24
C LEU A 132 -7.28 -2.48 8.16
N PRO A 133 -8.20 -2.39 9.15
CA PRO A 133 -8.19 -1.34 10.15
C PRO A 133 -6.96 -1.37 11.05
N ASP A 134 -6.50 -2.56 11.45
CA ASP A 134 -5.32 -2.71 12.32
C ASP A 134 -4.04 -2.23 11.60
N LEU A 135 -3.99 -2.41 10.27
CA LEU A 135 -2.96 -1.88 9.38
C LEU A 135 -3.13 -0.38 9.05
N GLY A 136 -4.21 0.25 9.51
CA GLY A 136 -4.49 1.67 9.24
C GLY A 136 -4.87 1.99 7.79
N LEU A 137 -5.28 0.98 7.00
CA LEU A 137 -5.64 1.13 5.58
C LEU A 137 -7.10 1.56 5.39
N ILE A 138 -8.01 1.08 6.24
CA ILE A 138 -9.43 1.45 6.21
C ILE A 138 -9.90 1.92 7.58
N ARG A 139 -11.03 2.63 7.62
CA ARG A 139 -11.71 3.00 8.86
C ARG A 139 -13.19 2.69 8.77
N LYS A 140 -13.82 2.51 9.93
CA LYS A 140 -15.28 2.52 10.00
C LYS A 140 -15.79 3.94 9.78
N VAL A 141 -16.88 4.04 9.03
CA VAL A 141 -17.61 5.31 8.86
C VAL A 141 -18.44 5.54 10.12
N GLY A 142 -18.35 6.72 10.72
CA GLY A 142 -19.12 7.08 11.91
C GLY A 142 -20.61 7.27 11.60
N HIS A 143 -21.47 7.11 12.63
CA HIS A 143 -22.92 7.27 12.48
C HIS A 143 -23.37 8.66 12.00
N ASN A 144 -22.53 9.68 12.20
CA ASN A 144 -22.81 11.06 11.82
C ASN A 144 -22.19 11.46 10.47
N GLU A 145 -21.64 10.50 9.72
CA GLU A 145 -21.01 10.75 8.42
C GLU A 145 -21.89 10.23 7.28
N ASP A 146 -22.26 11.13 6.37
CA ASP A 146 -23.03 10.76 5.18
C ASP A 146 -22.15 10.04 4.15
N VAL A 147 -22.61 8.87 3.69
CA VAL A 147 -21.95 8.10 2.63
C VAL A 147 -22.72 8.26 1.33
N GLU A 148 -22.15 9.04 0.41
CA GLU A 148 -22.77 9.24 -0.90
C GLU A 148 -22.33 8.22 -1.95
N ILE A 149 -21.17 7.57 -1.73
CA ILE A 149 -20.57 6.59 -2.64
C ILE A 149 -20.28 5.29 -1.88
N THR A 150 -20.89 4.19 -2.31
CA THR A 150 -20.65 2.82 -1.86
C THR A 150 -20.29 1.94 -3.05
N THR A 151 -19.20 1.19 -2.92
CA THR A 151 -18.77 0.21 -3.92
C THR A 151 -18.76 -1.18 -3.27
N PRO A 152 -19.34 -2.19 -3.92
CA PRO A 152 -19.38 -3.52 -3.34
C PRO A 152 -18.01 -4.19 -3.46
N VAL A 153 -17.80 -5.14 -2.57
CA VAL A 153 -16.58 -5.93 -2.50
C VAL A 153 -16.90 -7.38 -2.87
N ILE A 154 -15.93 -8.06 -3.46
CA ILE A 154 -15.97 -9.50 -3.76
C ILE A 154 -14.68 -10.15 -3.28
N VAL A 155 -14.72 -11.47 -3.08
CA VAL A 155 -13.52 -12.26 -2.75
C VAL A 155 -13.06 -13.03 -3.99
N ALA A 156 -11.80 -12.80 -4.39
CA ALA A 156 -11.13 -13.57 -5.43
C ALA A 156 -10.17 -14.58 -4.82
N TRP A 157 -10.18 -15.81 -5.34
CA TRP A 157 -9.31 -16.89 -4.86
C TRP A 157 -8.23 -17.19 -5.90
N ASN A 158 -6.99 -17.32 -5.45
CA ASN A 158 -5.89 -17.80 -6.28
C ASN A 158 -4.89 -18.57 -5.42
N ASN A 159 -4.57 -19.81 -5.83
CA ASN A 159 -3.67 -20.73 -5.13
C ASN A 159 -4.02 -20.90 -3.64
N GLY A 160 -5.31 -21.08 -3.33
CA GLY A 160 -5.80 -21.26 -1.96
C GLY A 160 -5.85 -19.98 -1.11
N LYS A 161 -5.27 -18.86 -1.57
CA LYS A 161 -5.31 -17.57 -0.88
C LYS A 161 -6.47 -16.72 -1.37
N SER A 162 -7.22 -16.13 -0.44
CA SER A 162 -8.30 -15.18 -0.73
C SER A 162 -7.76 -13.75 -0.83
N ARG A 163 -8.39 -12.92 -1.66
CA ARG A 163 -8.12 -11.49 -1.77
C ARG A 163 -9.44 -10.73 -1.80
N MET A 164 -9.51 -9.67 -1.00
CA MET A 164 -10.61 -8.71 -1.05
C MET A 164 -10.45 -7.81 -2.28
N VAL A 165 -11.47 -7.73 -3.13
CA VAL A 165 -11.44 -6.95 -4.37
C VAL A 165 -12.64 -6.01 -4.43
N VAL A 166 -12.38 -4.72 -4.60
CA VAL A 166 -13.43 -3.68 -4.69
C VAL A 166 -13.89 -3.53 -6.14
N ASP A 167 -15.19 -3.54 -6.38
CA ASP A 167 -15.77 -3.30 -7.71
C ASP A 167 -15.87 -1.81 -8.01
N LEU A 168 -14.78 -1.26 -8.55
CA LEU A 168 -14.67 0.16 -8.92
C LEU A 168 -15.19 0.48 -10.34
N ARG A 169 -15.88 -0.45 -11.02
CA ARG A 169 -16.33 -0.21 -12.41
C ARG A 169 -17.28 0.97 -12.54
N ALA A 170 -18.22 1.10 -11.60
CA ALA A 170 -19.14 2.22 -11.55
C ALA A 170 -18.40 3.55 -11.35
N LEU A 171 -17.50 3.62 -10.36
CA LEU A 171 -16.70 4.81 -10.09
C LEU A 171 -15.84 5.19 -11.31
N ARG A 172 -15.16 4.21 -11.91
CA ARG A 172 -14.28 4.40 -13.07
C ARG A 172 -15.00 5.03 -14.28
N ALA A 173 -16.27 4.72 -14.49
CA ALA A 173 -17.05 5.32 -15.59
C ALA A 173 -17.20 6.84 -15.48
N TYR A 174 -17.03 7.38 -14.26
CA TYR A 174 -17.18 8.80 -13.96
C TYR A 174 -15.90 9.46 -13.45
N THR A 175 -14.76 8.76 -13.45
CA THR A 175 -13.45 9.36 -13.15
C THR A 175 -12.82 9.93 -14.41
N VAL A 176 -12.29 11.16 -14.34
CA VAL A 176 -11.47 11.72 -15.42
C VAL A 176 -10.15 10.94 -15.48
N PRO A 177 -9.77 10.39 -16.65
CA PRO A 177 -8.55 9.61 -16.76
C PRO A 177 -7.32 10.51 -16.65
N ASP A 178 -6.44 10.20 -15.70
CA ASP A 178 -5.11 10.79 -15.64
C ASP A 178 -4.23 10.19 -16.74
N ARG A 179 -3.74 11.04 -17.64
CA ARG A 179 -2.94 10.63 -18.81
C ARG A 179 -1.46 10.70 -18.46
N TYR A 180 -1.01 9.77 -17.62
CA TYR A 180 0.40 9.57 -17.33
C TYR A 180 0.95 8.40 -18.17
N PRO A 181 1.67 8.66 -19.28
CA PRO A 181 2.13 7.60 -20.17
C PRO A 181 3.22 6.75 -19.50
N ILE A 182 2.91 5.48 -19.25
CA ILE A 182 3.90 4.50 -18.80
C ILE A 182 4.80 4.15 -20.00
N PRO A 183 6.13 4.28 -19.88
CA PRO A 183 7.03 3.95 -20.97
C PRO A 183 6.92 2.47 -21.34
N LYS A 184 7.06 2.17 -22.64
CA LYS A 184 7.07 0.77 -23.11
C LYS A 184 8.32 0.07 -22.57
N ILE A 185 8.15 -1.17 -22.11
CA ILE A 185 9.24 -1.97 -21.55
C ILE A 185 10.46 -2.08 -22.48
N GLN A 186 10.24 -2.12 -23.79
CA GLN A 186 11.30 -2.16 -24.81
C GLN A 186 12.24 -0.95 -24.76
N ILE A 187 11.68 0.25 -24.48
CA ILE A 187 12.47 1.48 -24.37
C ILE A 187 13.36 1.40 -23.12
N SER A 188 12.78 0.99 -21.99
CA SER A 188 13.52 0.80 -20.74
C SER A 188 14.61 -0.27 -20.87
N LEU A 189 14.35 -1.37 -21.57
CA LEU A 189 15.35 -2.43 -21.82
C LEU A 189 16.50 -1.95 -22.73
N ALA A 190 16.21 -1.14 -23.74
CA ALA A 190 17.25 -0.57 -24.59
C ALA A 190 18.16 0.42 -23.84
N GLN A 191 17.63 1.14 -22.85
CA GLN A 191 18.42 2.05 -22.04
C GLN A 191 19.44 1.33 -21.15
N ILE A 192 19.08 0.16 -20.60
CA ILE A 192 19.96 -0.60 -19.71
C ILE A 192 20.90 -1.56 -20.46
N SER A 193 20.80 -1.69 -21.79
CA SER A 193 21.54 -2.71 -22.55
C SER A 193 23.06 -2.48 -22.58
N GLN A 194 23.51 -1.26 -22.27
CA GLN A 194 24.93 -0.91 -22.19
C GLN A 194 25.49 -0.97 -20.76
N GLU A 195 24.64 -1.25 -19.77
CA GLU A 195 25.05 -1.28 -18.37
C GLU A 195 25.70 -2.61 -17.99
N VAL A 196 26.77 -2.55 -17.19
CA VAL A 196 27.52 -3.73 -16.74
C VAL A 196 26.95 -4.30 -15.44
N TYR A 197 26.35 -3.44 -14.61
CA TYR A 197 25.78 -3.81 -13.32
C TYR A 197 24.32 -3.36 -13.25
N ILE A 198 23.42 -4.30 -13.00
CA ILE A 198 21.98 -4.05 -12.93
C ILE A 198 21.49 -4.41 -11.54
N SER A 199 20.67 -3.54 -10.95
CA SER A 199 19.96 -3.81 -9.70
C SER A 199 18.47 -3.63 -9.92
N THR A 200 17.70 -4.68 -9.64
CA THR A 200 16.24 -4.68 -9.72
C THR A 200 15.66 -4.66 -8.32
N LYS A 201 14.70 -3.76 -8.09
CA LYS A 201 13.94 -3.69 -6.84
C LYS A 201 12.45 -3.70 -7.20
N ASP A 202 11.66 -4.43 -6.44
CA ASP A 202 10.20 -4.39 -6.55
C ASP A 202 9.64 -3.82 -5.24
N SER A 203 8.63 -2.98 -5.35
CA SER A 203 7.86 -2.55 -4.18
C SER A 203 6.88 -3.66 -3.82
N LEU A 204 6.76 -3.99 -2.53
CA LEU A 204 5.78 -4.98 -2.07
C LEU A 204 4.37 -4.57 -2.56
N LYS A 205 3.65 -5.55 -3.13
CA LYS A 205 2.30 -5.38 -3.70
C LYS A 205 1.20 -5.46 -2.66
#